data_AF-A0A7V3NAP2-F1
#
_entry.id   AF-A0A7V3NAP2-F1
#
_cell.length_a   1.000
_cell.length_b   1.000
_cell.length_c   1.000
_cell.angle_alpha   90.00
_cell.angle_beta   90.00
_cell.angle_gamma   90.00
#
_symmetry.space_group_name_H-M   'P 1'
#
loop_
_entity.id
_entity.type
_entity.pdbx_description
1 polymer ?
#
loop_
_entity_poly.entity_id
_entity_poly.type
_entity_poly.pdbx_seq_one_letter_code
_entity_poly.pdbx_strand_id
1 'polypeptide(L)'
;GLFDVIFCRNVAIYFDAARRRDLFFRLAQQLVADGVLFVGSAESLLDLGPRFVPHNHCRATFYRPNMPAPRTNARAASGAAAAAVRR
;
A
#
# COMPACT_ATOMS: atom_id res chain seq x y z
N GLY A 1 -12.73 0.61 -7.23
CA GLY A 1 -13.08 1.69 -6.30
C GLY A 1 -11.84 2.04 -5.50
N LEU A 2 -11.80 3.19 -4.82
CA LEU A 2 -10.64 3.54 -3.99
C LEU A 2 -10.75 2.91 -2.60
N PHE A 3 -9.61 2.56 -2.03
CA PHE A 3 -9.49 1.90 -0.73
C PHE A 3 -8.50 2.64 0.17
N ASP A 4 -8.81 2.71 1.46
CA ASP A 4 -7.86 3.16 2.48
C ASP A 4 -6.82 2.08 2.80
N VAL A 5 -7.24 0.82 2.75
CA VAL A 5 -6.40 -0.34 3.07
C VAL A 5 -6.64 -1.47 2.08
N ILE A 6 -5.56 -2.05 1.56
CA ILE A 6 -5.59 -3.28 0.77
C ILE A 6 -4.75 -4.35 1.48
N PHE A 7 -5.31 -5.55 1.62
CA PHE A 7 -4.57 -6.75 2.03
C PHE A 7 -4.37 -7.64 0.82
N CYS A 8 -3.12 -7.87 0.44
CA CYS A 8 -2.74 -8.82 -0.60
C CYS A 8 -1.68 -9.76 -0.01
N ARG A 9 -2.15 -10.71 0.80
CA ARG A 9 -1.29 -11.59 1.59
C ARG A 9 -1.32 -13.02 1.06
N ASN A 10 -0.14 -13.63 0.90
CA ASN A 10 0.02 -15.04 0.55
C ASN A 10 -0.55 -15.40 -0.83
N VAL A 11 -0.64 -14.42 -1.74
CA VAL A 11 -1.18 -14.59 -3.11
C VAL A 11 -0.12 -14.25 -4.15
N ALA A 12 0.69 -13.23 -3.90
CA ALA A 12 1.65 -12.74 -4.90
C ALA A 12 2.82 -13.71 -5.15
N ILE A 13 3.03 -14.67 -4.25
CA ILE A 13 4.04 -15.73 -4.36
C ILE A 13 3.76 -16.74 -5.48
N TYR A 14 2.53 -16.80 -6.00
CA TYR A 14 2.15 -17.71 -7.08
C TYR A 14 2.36 -17.12 -8.48
N PHE A 15 2.74 -15.86 -8.57
CA PHE A 15 2.94 -15.16 -9.83
C PHE A 15 4.43 -15.07 -10.19
N ASP A 16 4.72 -15.11 -11.49
CA ASP A 16 6.02 -14.70 -12.00
C ASP A 16 6.29 -13.21 -11.70
N ALA A 17 7.55 -12.79 -11.83
CA ALA A 17 7.98 -11.43 -11.50
C ALA A 17 7.21 -10.34 -12.28
N ALA A 18 6.84 -10.61 -13.53
CA ALA A 18 6.14 -9.64 -14.36
C ALA A 18 4.68 -9.46 -13.91
N ARG A 19 3.96 -10.55 -13.68
CA ARG A 19 2.57 -10.53 -13.18
C ARG A 19 2.47 -10.02 -11.75
N ARG A 20 3.42 -10.41 -10.90
CA ARG A 20 3.55 -9.89 -9.53
C ARG A 20 3.69 -8.37 -9.54
N ARG A 21 4.57 -7.83 -10.40
CA ARG A 21 4.77 -6.39 -10.58
C ARG A 21 3.49 -5.70 -11.07
N ASP A 22 2.84 -6.23 -12.10
CA ASP A 22 1.59 -5.68 -12.63
C ASP A 22 0.46 -5.68 -11.57
N LEU A 23 0.31 -6.78 -10.82
CA LEU A 23 -0.64 -6.89 -9.72
C LEU A 23 -0.47 -5.73 -8.72
N PHE A 24 0.73 -5.55 -8.18
CA PHE A 24 0.96 -4.53 -7.16
C PHE A 24 0.80 -3.10 -7.71
N PHE A 25 1.14 -2.84 -8.97
CA PHE A 25 0.86 -1.54 -9.57
C PHE A 25 -0.62 -1.24 -9.71
N ARG A 26 -1.42 -2.23 -10.13
CA ARG A 26 -2.88 -2.07 -10.21
C ARG A 26 -3.50 -1.87 -8.84
N LEU A 27 -3.03 -2.59 -7.82
CA LEU A 27 -3.48 -2.39 -6.44
C LEU A 27 -3.14 -0.99 -5.93
N ALA A 28 -1.94 -0.49 -6.21
CA ALA A 28 -1.53 0.87 -5.83
C ALA A 28 -2.43 1.95 -6.46
N GLN A 29 -2.89 1.75 -7.69
CA GLN A 29 -3.83 2.67 -8.36
C GLN A 29 -5.23 2.68 -7.73
N GLN A 30 -5.57 1.68 -6.92
CA GLN A 30 -6.83 1.64 -6.17
C GLN A 30 -6.69 2.13 -4.73
N LEU A 31 -5.51 2.61 -4.31
CA LEU A 31 -5.34 3.23 -3.00
C LEU A 31 -5.63 4.74 -3.06
N VAL A 32 -6.19 5.27 -1.97
CA VAL A 32 -6.19 6.73 -1.72
C VAL A 32 -4.77 7.23 -1.44
N ALA A 33 -4.59 8.57 -1.38
CA ALA A 33 -3.28 9.20 -1.16
C ALA A 33 -2.51 8.63 0.03
N ASP A 34 -3.19 8.47 1.17
CA ASP A 34 -2.61 7.96 2.42
C ASP A 34 -2.87 6.46 2.63
N GLY A 35 -3.34 5.79 1.58
CA GLY A 35 -3.71 4.39 1.63
C GLY A 35 -2.50 3.46 1.82
N VAL A 36 -2.75 2.31 2.42
CA VAL A 36 -1.68 1.35 2.78
C VAL A 36 -1.95 -0.04 2.22
N LEU A 37 -0.87 -0.73 1.85
CA LEU A 37 -0.88 -2.10 1.35
C LEU A 37 -0.18 -3.03 2.34
N PHE A 38 -0.87 -4.08 2.79
CA PHE A 38 -0.29 -5.15 3.60
C PHE A 38 -0.04 -6.40 2.75
N VAL A 39 1.13 -7.00 2.95
CA VAL A 39 1.54 -8.26 2.29
C VAL A 39 1.91 -9.34 3.30
N GLY A 40 2.02 -10.58 2.83
CA GLY A 40 2.38 -11.72 3.68
C GLY A 40 3.80 -11.58 4.24
N SER A 41 4.09 -12.31 5.33
CA SER A 41 5.41 -12.28 5.99
C SER A 41 6.56 -12.77 5.09
N ALA A 42 6.26 -13.63 4.11
CA ALA A 42 7.22 -14.11 3.11
C ALA A 42 7.26 -13.22 1.86
N GLU A 43 6.46 -12.15 1.80
CA GLU A 43 6.35 -11.26 0.65
C GLU A 43 7.00 -9.90 0.97
N SER A 44 7.71 -9.32 0.01
CA SER A 44 8.36 -8.02 0.15
C SER A 44 8.32 -7.24 -1.16
N LEU A 45 8.00 -5.94 -1.16
CA LEU A 45 7.88 -5.14 -2.40
C LEU A 45 9.17 -4.38 -2.75
N LEU A 46 10.28 -4.67 -2.08
CA LEU A 46 11.56 -4.02 -2.30
C LEU A 46 12.07 -4.19 -3.75
N ASP A 47 11.71 -5.30 -4.40
CA ASP A 47 12.03 -5.60 -5.81
C ASP A 47 11.30 -4.69 -6.81
N LEU A 48 10.26 -3.97 -6.39
CA LEU A 48 9.46 -3.09 -7.23
C LEU A 48 9.98 -1.65 -7.29
N GLY A 49 11.08 -1.37 -6.58
CA GLY A 49 11.77 -0.08 -6.56
C GLY A 49 11.17 0.92 -5.56
N PRO A 50 11.55 2.22 -5.65
CA PRO A 50 11.21 3.23 -4.64
C PRO A 50 9.72 3.62 -4.61
N ARG A 51 8.90 2.99 -5.47
CA ARG A 51 7.45 3.22 -5.55
C ARG A 51 6.72 2.65 -4.33
N PHE A 52 7.28 1.67 -3.64
CA PHE A 52 6.66 1.09 -2.45
C PHE A 52 7.61 1.28 -1.28
N VAL A 53 7.29 2.26 -0.43
CA VAL A 53 8.10 2.56 0.75
C VAL A 53 7.62 1.67 1.90
N PRO A 54 8.50 0.82 2.47
CA PRO A 54 8.13 0.00 3.62
C PRO A 54 8.04 0.86 4.89
N HIS A 55 7.00 0.61 5.66
CA HIS A 55 6.80 1.17 7.00
C HIS A 55 6.58 0.03 7.98
N ASN A 56 7.24 0.11 9.13
CA ASN A 56 7.12 -0.91 10.17
C ASN A 56 6.27 -0.37 11.32
N HIS A 57 5.34 -1.19 11.78
CA HIS A 57 4.57 -0.93 12.99
C HIS A 57 4.44 -2.24 13.78
N CYS A 58 4.97 -2.25 15.00
CA CYS A 58 5.11 -3.46 15.81
C CYS A 58 5.83 -4.58 15.01
N ARG A 59 5.14 -5.68 14.72
CA ARG A 59 5.66 -6.83 13.94
C ARG A 59 5.15 -6.87 12.50
N ALA A 60 4.48 -5.83 12.04
CA ALA A 60 3.93 -5.76 10.69
C ALA A 60 4.71 -4.77 9.83
N THR A 61 4.92 -5.14 8.57
CA THR A 61 5.38 -4.23 7.52
C THR A 61 4.20 -3.95 6.58
N PHE A 62 3.96 -2.67 6.33
CA PHE A 62 3.01 -2.21 5.32
C PHE A 62 3.71 -1.25 4.37
N TYR A 63 3.14 -1.07 3.19
CA TYR A 63 3.74 -0.25 2.14
C TYR A 63 2.84 0.94 1.82
N ARG A 64 3.46 2.10 1.68
CA ARG A 64 2.82 3.27 1.08
C ARG A 64 3.33 3.46 -0.35
N PRO A 65 2.44 3.51 -1.36
CA PRO A 65 2.85 3.87 -2.70
C PRO A 65 3.33 5.31 -2.74
N ASN A 66 4.57 5.55 -3.19
CA ASN A 66 5.06 6.88 -3.52
C ASN A 66 4.58 7.26 -4.94
N MET A 67 3.27 7.33 -5.11
CA MET A 67 2.62 7.69 -6.36
C MET A 67 1.70 8.89 -6.12
N PRO A 68 1.64 9.88 -7.04
CA PRO A 68 0.64 10.93 -6.95
C PRO A 68 -0.74 10.28 -6.88
N ALA A 69 -1.44 10.55 -5.78
CA ALA A 69 -2.70 9.91 -5.47
C ALA A 69 -3.68 9.97 -6.65
N PRO A 70 -4.45 8.90 -6.92
CA PRO A 70 -5.66 9.04 -7.72
C PRO A 70 -6.51 10.12 -7.06
N ARG A 71 -6.94 11.12 -7.82
CA ARG A 71 -7.68 12.28 -7.29
C ARG A 71 -8.91 11.77 -6.55
N THR A 72 -8.84 11.69 -5.23
CA THR A 72 -9.97 11.25 -4.40
C THR A 72 -10.95 12.41 -4.33
N ASN A 73 -12.25 12.13 -4.50
CA ASN A 73 -13.29 13.12 -4.25
C ASN A 73 -13.17 13.60 -2.79
N ALA A 74 -13.19 14.92 -2.60
CA ALA A 74 -12.87 15.69 -1.39
C ALA A 74 -13.64 15.36 -0.09
N ARG A 75 -14.36 14.23 0.00
CA ARG A 75 -15.18 13.85 1.15
C ARG A 75 -14.45 13.06 2.25
N ALA A 76 -13.26 12.53 2.00
CA ALA A 76 -12.54 11.69 2.98
C ALA A 76 -11.46 12.43 3.82
N ALA A 77 -11.17 13.70 3.51
CA ALA A 77 -10.03 14.43 4.08
C ALA A 77 -10.24 14.94 5.54
N SER A 78 -11.38 14.69 6.19
CA SER A 78 -11.68 15.27 7.51
C SER A 78 -11.34 14.37 8.71
N GLY A 79 -10.84 13.14 8.53
CA GLY A 79 -10.70 12.17 9.64
C GLY A 79 -9.28 11.76 10.06
N ALA A 80 -8.28 11.86 9.18
CA ALA A 80 -7.02 11.11 9.38
C ALA A 80 -5.88 11.89 10.08
N ALA A 81 -6.03 13.20 10.31
CA ALA A 81 -4.96 14.02 10.92
C ALA A 81 -4.75 13.81 12.43
N ALA A 82 -5.57 12.98 13.11
CA ALA A 82 -5.56 12.89 14.57
C ALA A 82 -4.62 11.84 15.19
N ALA A 83 -3.98 10.96 14.41
CA ALA A 83 -3.25 9.81 14.97
C ALA A 83 -1.71 9.94 14.98
N ALA A 84 -1.15 11.13 14.75
CA ALA A 84 0.29 11.37 14.72
C ALA A 84 0.77 12.29 15.86
N VAL A 85 0.31 12.07 17.10
CA VAL A 85 1.00 12.53 18.32
C VAL A 85 0.73 11.53 19.44
N ARG A 86 1.74 10.75 19.82
CA ARG A 86 2.10 10.47 21.23
C ARG A 86 3.30 9.51 21.30
N ARG A 87 4.44 10.13 21.63
CA ARG A 87 5.63 9.67 22.38
C ARG A 87 6.27 8.34 22.00
#